data_AF-A0A060C3G1-F1
#
_entry.id   AF-A0A060C3G1-F1
#
_cell.length_a   1.000
_cell.length_b   1.000
_cell.length_c   1.000
_cell.angle_alpha   90.00
_cell.angle_beta   90.00
_cell.angle_gamma   90.00
#
_symmetry.space_group_name_H-M   'P 1'
#
loop_
_entity.id
_entity.type
_entity.pdbx_description
1 polymer ?
#
loop_
_entity_poly.entity_id
_entity_poly.type
_entity_poly.pdbx_seq_one_letter_code
_entity_poly.pdbx_strand_id
1 'polypeptide(L)'
;MEVDTSLGNGITLITLAPEEVPEADIRAFVERGAIVFGGHSAANYEQARAGIAAGIRGFTHLYNAMSQLVGRTPGVAGAALDDPDTWVGIIADGVHVHPASLRIAVKAKPRGKVILVTDAMPPVGSDEKSYLLNGEIVRDVDGVIRNSAGA
;
A
#
# COMPACT_ATOMS: atom_id res chain seq x y z
N MET A 1 -2.33 -22.75 -11.78
CA MET A 1 -1.36 -22.20 -10.82
C MET A 1 -1.94 -22.40 -9.45
N GLU A 2 -1.35 -23.25 -8.64
CA GLU A 2 -1.80 -23.47 -7.26
C GLU A 2 -1.25 -22.31 -6.44
N VAL A 3 -2.12 -21.35 -6.09
CA VAL A 3 -1.72 -20.23 -5.25
C VAL A 3 -1.95 -20.65 -3.80
N ASP A 4 -0.85 -20.91 -3.10
CA ASP A 4 -0.88 -21.07 -1.65
C ASP A 4 -1.02 -19.68 -1.03
N THR A 5 -2.17 -19.44 -0.39
CA THR A 5 -2.49 -18.19 0.28
C THR A 5 -2.80 -18.40 1.76
N SER A 6 -2.64 -19.63 2.26
CA SER A 6 -2.87 -19.94 3.67
C SER A 6 -1.55 -20.34 4.31
N LEU A 7 -0.90 -19.41 5.00
CA LEU A 7 0.15 -19.78 5.93
C LEU A 7 -0.47 -20.70 7.00
N GLY A 8 0.14 -21.86 7.25
CA GLY A 8 -0.34 -22.81 8.26
C GLY A 8 -0.44 -22.23 9.69
N ASN A 9 0.15 -21.06 9.94
CA ASN A 9 0.05 -20.32 11.21
C ASN A 9 -0.03 -18.79 11.05
N GLY A 10 -0.86 -18.25 10.15
CA GLY A 10 -0.98 -16.80 10.06
C GLY A 10 -2.07 -16.28 9.14
N ILE A 11 -2.18 -14.96 9.10
CA ILE A 11 -3.00 -14.25 8.12
C ILE A 11 -2.08 -13.83 6.97
N THR A 12 -2.50 -14.15 5.75
CA THR A 12 -1.80 -13.71 4.54
C THR A 12 -2.42 -12.40 4.06
N LEU A 13 -1.59 -11.36 3.95
CA LEU A 13 -1.95 -10.10 3.28
C LEU A 13 -1.12 -9.98 2.00
N ILE A 14 -1.80 -9.75 0.87
CA ILE A 14 -1.17 -9.56 -0.44
C ILE A 14 -1.37 -8.11 -0.85
N THR A 15 -0.28 -7.42 -1.22
CA THR A 15 -0.35 -6.14 -1.92
C THR A 15 -0.18 -6.39 -3.42
N LEU A 16 -1.07 -5.86 -4.25
CA LEU A 16 -1.00 -5.98 -5.71
C LEU A 16 -1.48 -4.71 -6.43
N ALA A 17 -1.13 -4.60 -7.70
CA ALA A 17 -1.61 -3.56 -8.60
C ALA A 17 -2.87 -4.07 -9.35
N PRO A 18 -4.07 -3.51 -9.13
CA PRO A 18 -5.32 -4.03 -9.71
C PRO A 18 -5.38 -3.97 -11.24
N GLU A 19 -4.58 -3.13 -11.88
CA GLU A 19 -4.45 -3.03 -13.35
C GLU A 19 -3.57 -4.12 -13.96
N GLU A 20 -2.69 -4.74 -13.17
CA GLU A 20 -1.76 -5.79 -13.61
C GLU A 20 -2.25 -7.20 -13.27
N VAL A 21 -3.33 -7.33 -12.49
CA VAL A 21 -3.86 -8.61 -12.03
C VAL A 21 -5.31 -8.78 -12.49
N PRO A 22 -5.66 -9.85 -13.22
CA PRO A 22 -7.03 -10.13 -13.59
C PRO A 22 -7.95 -10.20 -12.36
N GLU A 23 -9.15 -9.62 -12.46
CA GLU A 23 -10.12 -9.63 -11.36
C GLU A 23 -10.48 -11.05 -10.89
N ALA A 24 -10.46 -12.03 -11.80
CA ALA A 24 -10.69 -13.43 -11.45
C ALA A 24 -9.62 -13.99 -10.49
N ASP A 25 -8.36 -13.55 -10.65
CA ASP A 25 -7.26 -13.96 -9.78
C ASP A 25 -7.35 -13.25 -8.42
N ILE A 26 -7.76 -11.98 -8.40
CA ILE A 26 -8.06 -11.26 -7.14
C ILE A 26 -9.13 -12.02 -6.35
N ARG A 27 -10.24 -12.41 -7.00
CA ARG A 27 -11.30 -13.21 -6.37
C ARG A 27 -10.75 -14.54 -5.87
N ALA A 28 -9.94 -15.23 -6.66
CA ALA A 28 -9.33 -16.50 -6.26
C ALA A 28 -8.41 -16.37 -5.04
N PHE A 29 -7.65 -15.28 -4.89
CA PHE A 29 -6.85 -15.03 -3.69
C PHE A 29 -7.74 -14.85 -2.45
N VAL A 30 -8.81 -14.06 -2.58
CA VAL A 30 -9.76 -13.79 -1.49
C VAL A 30 -10.51 -15.07 -1.08
N GLU A 31 -10.99 -15.86 -2.05
CA GLU A 31 -11.69 -17.14 -1.81
C GLU A 31 -10.81 -18.16 -1.07
N ARG A 32 -9.49 -18.07 -1.24
CA ARG A 32 -8.52 -18.92 -0.54
C ARG A 32 -8.05 -18.35 0.81
N GLY A 33 -8.60 -17.22 1.23
CA GLY A 33 -8.41 -16.65 2.56
C GLY A 33 -7.37 -15.54 2.67
N ALA A 34 -6.80 -15.06 1.55
CA ALA A 34 -5.94 -13.89 1.59
C ALA A 34 -6.74 -12.59 1.83
N ILE A 35 -6.13 -11.67 2.57
CA ILE A 35 -6.55 -10.27 2.58
C ILE A 35 -5.80 -9.56 1.45
N VAL A 36 -6.52 -9.02 0.47
CA VAL A 36 -5.90 -8.35 -0.68
C VAL A 36 -5.97 -6.84 -0.51
N PHE A 37 -4.83 -6.17 -0.63
CA PHE A 37 -4.67 -4.73 -0.64
C PHE A 37 -4.16 -4.25 -2.01
N GLY A 38 -4.61 -3.07 -2.43
CA GLY A 38 -4.08 -2.36 -3.59
C GLY A 38 -2.83 -1.53 -3.25
N GLY A 39 -1.80 -1.56 -4.07
CA GLY A 39 -0.59 -0.74 -3.89
C GLY A 39 0.40 -0.91 -5.04
N HIS A 40 1.42 -0.05 -5.11
CA HIS A 40 2.40 -0.06 -6.22
C HIS A 40 1.71 -0.02 -7.60
N SER A 41 0.73 0.87 -7.75
CA SER A 41 -0.25 0.83 -8.83
C SER A 41 -0.40 2.18 -9.54
N ALA A 42 -0.36 2.16 -10.86
CA ALA A 42 -0.68 3.25 -11.75
C ALA A 42 -2.15 3.25 -12.21
N ALA A 43 -2.99 2.35 -11.67
CA ALA A 43 -4.40 2.22 -12.03
C ALA A 43 -5.13 3.58 -12.02
N ASN A 44 -6.07 3.74 -12.94
CA ASN A 44 -7.05 4.81 -12.82
C ASN A 44 -8.11 4.46 -11.75
N TYR A 45 -8.99 5.42 -11.47
CA TYR A 45 -10.04 5.25 -10.46
C TYR A 45 -10.94 4.04 -10.75
N GLU A 46 -11.39 3.86 -12.00
CA GLU A 46 -12.30 2.76 -12.37
C GLU A 46 -11.65 1.38 -12.23
N GLN A 47 -10.36 1.26 -12.58
CA GLN A 47 -9.60 0.03 -12.36
C GLN A 47 -9.45 -0.28 -10.86
N ALA A 48 -9.20 0.73 -10.03
CA ALA A 48 -9.17 0.55 -8.58
C ALA A 48 -10.54 0.12 -8.03
N ARG A 49 -11.65 0.72 -8.52
CA ARG A 49 -13.02 0.32 -8.17
C ARG A 49 -13.34 -1.11 -8.58
N ALA A 50 -12.91 -1.54 -9.77
CA ALA A 50 -13.05 -2.92 -10.22
C ALA A 50 -12.29 -3.90 -9.31
N GLY A 51 -11.07 -3.53 -8.89
CA GLY A 51 -10.30 -4.29 -7.90
C GLY A 51 -11.01 -4.41 -6.54
N ILE A 52 -11.60 -3.31 -6.04
CA ILE A 52 -12.43 -3.33 -4.82
C ILE A 52 -13.63 -4.29 -5.01
N ALA A 53 -14.33 -4.20 -6.14
CA ALA A 53 -15.44 -5.09 -6.45
C ALA A 53 -15.02 -6.57 -6.60
N ALA A 54 -13.77 -6.83 -6.98
CA ALA A 54 -13.18 -8.16 -7.03
C ALA A 54 -12.71 -8.68 -5.66
N GLY A 55 -12.68 -7.83 -4.62
CA GLY A 55 -12.41 -8.23 -3.24
C GLY A 55 -11.22 -7.54 -2.58
N ILE A 56 -10.59 -6.53 -3.20
CA ILE A 56 -9.61 -5.70 -2.50
C ILE A 56 -10.26 -5.04 -1.27
N ARG A 57 -9.64 -5.22 -0.10
CA ARG A 57 -10.15 -4.76 1.20
C ARG A 57 -9.47 -3.50 1.72
N GLY A 58 -8.38 -3.07 1.09
CA GLY A 58 -7.65 -1.89 1.53
C GLY A 58 -6.55 -1.47 0.58
N PHE A 59 -5.80 -0.46 0.97
CA PHE A 59 -4.69 0.08 0.21
C PHE A 59 -3.43 0.18 1.08
N THR A 60 -2.31 -0.28 0.54
CA THR A 60 -1.00 -0.25 1.18
C THR A 60 -0.42 1.15 1.11
N HIS A 61 0.17 1.62 2.22
CA HIS A 61 0.90 2.90 2.38
C HIS A 61 0.38 4.09 1.55
N LEU A 62 -0.90 4.43 1.72
CA LEU A 62 -1.62 5.51 1.03
C LEU A 62 -0.74 6.72 0.71
N TYR A 63 -0.87 7.20 -0.53
CA TYR A 63 -0.08 8.24 -1.20
C TYR A 63 1.24 7.76 -1.82
N ASN A 64 1.86 6.70 -1.31
CA ASN A 64 3.16 6.24 -1.79
C ASN A 64 3.00 5.22 -2.92
N ALA A 65 3.85 5.31 -3.95
CA ALA A 65 3.86 4.40 -5.11
C ALA A 65 2.47 4.14 -5.72
N MET A 66 1.64 5.17 -5.83
CA MET A 66 0.30 5.04 -6.41
C MET A 66 -0.12 6.27 -7.22
N SER A 67 -1.07 6.10 -8.15
CA SER A 67 -1.64 7.23 -8.88
C SER A 67 -2.40 8.18 -7.94
N GLN A 68 -2.14 9.48 -8.10
CA GLN A 68 -2.54 10.52 -7.14
C GLN A 68 -3.96 11.04 -7.38
N LEU A 69 -4.55 11.62 -6.33
CA LEU A 69 -5.83 12.31 -6.41
C LEU A 69 -5.70 13.62 -7.19
N VAL A 70 -6.22 13.63 -8.42
CA VAL A 70 -6.35 14.82 -9.27
C VAL A 70 -7.83 15.03 -9.59
N GLY A 71 -8.31 16.28 -9.61
CA GLY A 71 -9.74 16.59 -9.61
C GLY A 71 -10.59 15.91 -10.70
N ARG A 72 -10.05 15.63 -11.89
CA ARG A 72 -10.75 14.89 -12.96
C ARG A 72 -10.40 13.41 -13.04
N THR A 73 -9.30 13.01 -12.41
CA THR A 73 -8.72 11.66 -12.50
C THR A 73 -8.24 11.28 -11.09
N PRO A 74 -9.13 10.78 -10.22
CA PRO A 74 -8.82 10.58 -8.81
C PRO A 74 -7.76 9.50 -8.53
N GLY A 75 -7.51 8.61 -9.50
CA GLY A 75 -6.52 7.54 -9.36
C GLY A 75 -6.81 6.59 -8.19
N VAL A 76 -5.78 5.86 -7.76
CA VAL A 76 -5.82 4.93 -6.64
C VAL A 76 -5.98 5.66 -5.32
N ALA A 77 -5.25 6.76 -5.10
CA ALA A 77 -5.36 7.54 -3.88
C ALA A 77 -6.79 8.08 -3.68
N GLY A 78 -7.44 8.50 -4.77
CA GLY A 78 -8.85 8.90 -4.76
C GLY A 78 -9.77 7.74 -4.42
N ALA A 79 -9.62 6.58 -5.07
CA ALA A 79 -10.43 5.40 -4.79
C ALA A 79 -10.29 4.92 -3.33
N ALA A 80 -9.08 4.96 -2.79
CA ALA A 80 -8.78 4.59 -1.41
C ALA A 80 -9.43 5.52 -0.38
N LEU A 81 -9.51 6.82 -0.68
CA LEU A 81 -10.12 7.83 0.18
C LEU A 81 -11.65 7.86 0.07
N ASP A 82 -12.18 7.66 -1.14
CA ASP A 82 -13.60 7.76 -1.47
C ASP A 82 -14.42 6.56 -0.97
N ASP A 83 -13.86 5.35 -1.02
CA ASP A 83 -14.56 4.14 -0.57
C ASP A 83 -14.61 4.05 0.97
N PRO A 84 -15.76 4.05 1.64
CA PRO A 84 -15.82 4.02 3.10
C PRO A 84 -15.46 2.66 3.73
N ASP A 85 -15.52 1.57 2.95
CA ASP A 85 -15.38 0.20 3.44
C ASP A 85 -13.95 -0.33 3.38
N THR A 86 -13.13 0.23 2.49
CA THR A 86 -11.70 -0.11 2.40
C THR A 86 -10.90 0.45 3.57
N TRP A 87 -9.84 -0.26 3.93
CA TRP A 87 -8.82 0.20 4.87
C TRP A 87 -7.69 0.94 4.14
N VAL A 88 -6.98 1.82 4.84
CA VAL A 88 -5.75 2.44 4.31
C VAL A 88 -4.62 2.34 5.34
N GLY A 89 -3.49 1.78 4.92
CA GLY A 89 -2.24 1.86 5.67
C GLY A 89 -1.58 3.22 5.45
N ILE A 90 -1.07 3.87 6.49
CA ILE A 90 -0.35 5.14 6.37
C ILE A 90 0.93 5.11 7.20
N ILE A 91 2.04 5.54 6.58
CA ILE A 91 3.32 5.79 7.23
C ILE A 91 3.30 7.22 7.80
N ALA A 92 3.39 7.34 9.12
CA ALA A 92 3.22 8.60 9.84
C ALA A 92 4.53 9.15 10.41
N ASP A 93 5.60 9.16 9.59
CA ASP A 93 6.94 9.64 9.98
C ASP A 93 7.21 11.12 9.60
N GLY A 94 6.31 11.74 8.83
CA GLY A 94 6.46 13.11 8.35
C GLY A 94 7.34 13.28 7.11
N VAL A 95 7.97 12.19 6.63
CA VAL A 95 8.76 12.15 5.39
C VAL A 95 7.92 11.58 4.25
N HIS A 96 7.33 10.40 4.45
CA HIS A 96 6.48 9.74 3.43
C HIS A 96 5.18 10.50 3.21
N VAL A 97 4.58 11.01 4.29
CA VAL A 97 3.29 11.69 4.25
C VAL A 97 3.36 12.99 5.03
N HIS A 98 3.11 14.10 4.33
CA HIS A 98 3.00 15.41 4.97
C HIS A 98 1.87 15.40 6.04
N PRO A 99 2.06 16.01 7.23
CA PRO A 99 1.05 15.99 8.29
C PRO A 99 -0.34 16.49 7.89
N ALA A 100 -0.43 17.40 6.91
CA ALA A 100 -1.73 17.83 6.38
C ALA A 100 -2.44 16.72 5.60
N SER A 101 -1.73 15.94 4.79
CA SER A 101 -2.28 14.80 4.04
C SER A 101 -2.74 13.69 4.98
N LEU A 102 -1.99 13.41 6.05
CA LEU A 102 -2.42 12.49 7.11
C LEU A 102 -3.76 12.93 7.73
N ARG A 103 -3.89 14.22 8.10
CA ARG A 103 -5.15 14.76 8.64
C ARG A 103 -6.30 14.67 7.64
N ILE A 104 -6.04 14.85 6.35
CA ILE A 104 -7.04 14.69 5.29
C ILE A 104 -7.52 13.24 5.25
N ALA A 105 -6.60 12.28 5.20
CA ALA A 105 -6.95 10.86 5.17
C ALA A 105 -7.78 10.43 6.40
N VAL A 106 -7.38 10.86 7.60
CA VAL A 106 -8.12 10.57 8.85
C VAL A 106 -9.53 11.19 8.85
N LYS A 107 -9.73 12.34 8.20
CA LYS A 107 -11.05 12.97 8.08
C LYS A 107 -11.91 12.33 7.00
N ALA A 108 -11.31 11.90 5.90
CA ALA A 108 -12.02 11.29 4.78
C ALA A 108 -12.51 9.88 5.11
N LYS A 109 -11.72 9.09 5.85
CA LYS A 109 -12.04 7.71 6.18
C LYS A 109 -12.88 7.60 7.46
N PRO A 110 -13.83 6.64 7.52
CA PRO A 110 -14.52 6.33 8.77
C PRO A 110 -13.55 5.98 9.90
N ARG A 111 -13.95 6.27 11.15
CA ARG A 111 -13.15 5.93 12.33
C ARG A 111 -12.82 4.44 12.34
N GLY A 112 -11.53 4.12 12.50
CA GLY A 112 -11.04 2.75 12.48
C GLY A 112 -10.78 2.20 11.08
N LYS A 113 -10.77 3.00 10.01
CA LYS A 113 -10.36 2.57 8.65
C LYS A 113 -8.95 3.02 8.24
N VAL A 114 -8.27 3.76 9.10
CA VAL A 114 -6.87 4.16 8.92
C VAL A 114 -6.00 3.32 9.86
N ILE A 115 -5.00 2.64 9.30
CA ILE A 115 -4.05 1.80 10.01
C ILE A 115 -2.68 2.48 9.95
N LEU A 116 -2.03 2.63 11.10
CA LEU A 116 -0.63 3.07 11.12
C LEU A 116 0.26 1.89 10.79
N VAL A 117 1.17 2.10 9.84
CA VAL A 117 2.22 1.15 9.49
C VAL A 117 3.56 1.87 9.54
N THR A 118 4.63 1.15 9.88
CA THR A 118 5.97 1.73 9.86
C THR A 118 6.60 1.66 8.47
N ASP A 119 6.30 0.59 7.73
CA ASP A 119 7.05 0.18 6.55
C ASP A 119 8.58 0.18 6.81
N ALA A 120 8.93 -0.22 8.04
CA ALA A 120 10.29 -0.14 8.54
C ALA A 120 11.20 -1.13 7.81
N MET A 121 12.41 -0.65 7.51
CA MET A 121 13.47 -1.43 6.88
C MET A 121 14.59 -1.75 7.89
N PRO A 122 15.53 -2.67 7.59
CA PRO A 122 16.53 -3.16 8.54
C PRO A 122 17.31 -2.14 9.39
N PRO A 123 17.60 -0.90 8.93
CA PRO A 123 18.30 0.09 9.76
C PRO A 123 17.53 0.56 11.01
N VAL A 124 16.21 0.34 11.08
CA VAL A 124 15.41 0.72 12.24
C VAL A 124 15.85 -0.08 13.47
N GLY A 125 16.35 0.62 14.49
CA GLY A 125 16.87 -0.01 15.70
C GLY A 125 18.24 -0.68 15.55
N SER A 126 18.94 -0.45 14.44
CA SER A 126 20.27 -0.98 14.16
C SER A 126 21.32 0.12 14.07
N ASP A 127 22.56 -0.21 14.46
CA ASP A 127 23.74 0.62 14.21
C ASP A 127 24.18 0.57 12.74
N GLU A 128 23.82 -0.52 12.03
CA GLU A 128 24.09 -0.67 10.59
C GLU A 128 23.17 0.23 9.76
N LYS A 129 23.78 1.18 9.05
CA LYS A 129 23.06 2.18 8.23
C LYS A 129 22.90 1.81 6.78
N SER A 130 23.28 0.59 6.39
CA SER A 130 23.17 0.14 5.00
C SER A 130 22.84 -1.33 4.92
N TYR A 131 22.09 -1.73 3.90
CA TYR A 131 21.76 -3.12 3.63
C TYR A 131 21.52 -3.34 2.14
N LEU A 132 21.49 -4.61 1.73
CA LEU A 132 21.21 -4.99 0.35
C LEU A 132 19.70 -5.14 0.16
N LEU A 133 19.14 -4.41 -0.81
CA LEU A 133 17.76 -4.53 -1.24
C LEU A 133 17.75 -4.76 -2.75
N ASN A 134 17.23 -5.91 -3.19
CA ASN A 134 17.14 -6.27 -4.62
C ASN A 134 18.46 -6.12 -5.41
N GLY A 135 19.59 -6.43 -4.77
CA GLY A 135 20.92 -6.33 -5.39
C GLY A 135 21.54 -4.92 -5.36
N GLU A 136 20.83 -3.92 -4.82
CA GLU A 136 21.34 -2.57 -4.62
C GLU A 136 21.65 -2.30 -3.14
N ILE A 137 22.73 -1.58 -2.87
CA ILE A 137 23.02 -1.08 -1.52
C ILE A 137 22.18 0.18 -1.29
N VAL A 138 21.28 0.11 -0.32
CA VAL A 138 20.51 1.26 0.17
C VAL A 138 21.02 1.68 1.54
N ARG A 139 20.85 2.96 1.88
CA ARG A 139 21.40 3.56 3.11
C ARG A 139 20.38 4.42 3.83
N ASP A 140 20.40 4.39 5.15
CA ASP A 140 19.76 5.38 6.00
C ASP A 140 20.61 6.67 5.98
N VAL A 141 20.03 7.75 5.47
CA VAL A 141 20.61 9.09 5.48
C VAL A 141 19.61 10.02 6.16
N ASP A 142 19.93 10.41 7.40
CA ASP A 142 19.12 11.28 8.25
C ASP A 142 17.68 10.77 8.48
N GLY A 143 17.52 9.45 8.66
CA GLY A 143 16.24 8.79 8.90
C GLY A 143 15.47 8.45 7.62
N VAL A 144 16.07 8.65 6.45
CA VAL A 144 15.47 8.36 5.14
C VAL A 144 16.28 7.30 4.41
N ILE A 145 15.61 6.21 4.00
CA ILE A 145 16.25 5.18 3.18
C ILE A 145 16.43 5.72 1.77
N ARG A 146 17.67 5.71 1.29
CA ARG A 146 18.04 6.16 -0.05
C ARG A 146 18.83 5.10 -0.79
N ASN A 147 18.55 4.95 -2.07
CA ASN A 147 19.36 4.13 -2.96
C ASN A 147 20.55 4.92 -3.52
N SER A 148 21.34 4.30 -4.41
CA SER A 148 22.52 4.94 -5.02
C SER A 148 22.20 6.14 -5.91
N ALA A 149 20.98 6.19 -6.43
CA ALA A 149 20.44 7.33 -7.18
C ALA A 149 19.85 8.43 -6.28
N GLY A 150 19.81 8.23 -4.96
CA GLY A 150 19.23 9.16 -4.00
C GLY A 150 17.70 9.15 -3.93
N ALA A 151 17.06 8.17 -4.59
CA ALA A 151 15.62 7.92 -4.49
C ALA A 151 15.27 7.25 -3.17
#